data_AF-A0A6N8B346-F1
#
_entry.id   AF-A0A6N8B346-F1
#
_cell.length_a   1.000
_cell.length_b   1.000
_cell.length_c   1.000
_cell.angle_alpha   90.00
_cell.angle_beta   90.00
_cell.angle_gamma   90.00
#
_symmetry.space_group_name_H-M   'P 1'
#
loop_
_entity.id
_entity.type
_entity.pdbx_description
1 polymer ?
#
loop_
_entity_poly.entity_id
_entity_poly.type
_entity_poly.pdbx_seq_one_letter_code
_entity_poly.pdbx_strand_id
1 'polypeptide(L)'
;MSCSKTEMVTGLILDELSLEQQEEVKNHIDKCNCCHQEYQSLTQITKGLKEWSNSIEIPDSFEQRMEAALQAEIKPSKKRPLPYLAIACIMVLAVTVGLWEGYQSIIYQNTALEQSVNEESAEMDDTLQKKETADVAKIAEKGGSNGFKANGLPEGKAVEESQPGFAATTESIKREYKVDPNMVEVVEILNANEVVTNITDDNLILMLINGINTAEKVAVQDISKYNITHTISIKLNDGTIYKLNYNPDKKVAVFEGEVVSPGSGFFKALQQVENMN
;
A
#
# COMPACT_ATOMS: atom_id res chain seq x y z
N MET A 1 4.20 4.10 50.17
CA MET A 1 3.64 3.54 48.94
C MET A 1 3.40 4.69 47.99
N SER A 2 3.91 4.61 46.77
CA SER A 2 3.81 5.67 45.76
C SER A 2 2.35 5.88 45.36
N CYS A 3 1.90 7.13 45.46
CA CYS A 3 0.56 7.59 45.10
C CYS A 3 0.40 7.71 43.58
N SER A 4 0.72 6.67 42.81
CA SER A 4 0.78 6.72 41.34
C SER A 4 -0.35 5.94 40.64
N LYS A 5 -1.48 5.73 41.31
CA LYS A 5 -2.62 4.97 40.77
C LYS A 5 -3.76 5.89 40.32
N THR A 6 -3.46 6.95 39.57
CA THR A 6 -4.45 7.88 38.98
C THR A 6 -5.43 7.15 38.05
N GLU A 7 -4.95 6.13 37.33
CA GLU A 7 -5.77 5.24 36.50
C GLU A 7 -6.85 4.50 37.29
N MET A 8 -6.59 4.13 38.55
CA MET A 8 -7.58 3.43 39.36
C MET A 8 -8.67 4.36 39.89
N VAL A 9 -8.34 5.63 40.17
CA VAL A 9 -9.33 6.63 40.62
C VAL A 9 -10.25 7.01 39.46
N THR A 10 -9.70 7.17 38.26
CA THR A 10 -10.48 7.45 37.04
C THR A 10 -11.37 6.28 36.65
N GLY A 11 -10.85 5.04 36.66
CA GLY A 11 -11.65 3.84 36.43
C GLY A 11 -12.79 3.65 37.43
N LEU A 12 -12.61 4.08 38.70
CA LEU A 12 -13.67 4.07 39.70
C LEU A 12 -14.81 5.05 39.36
N ILE A 13 -14.47 6.24 38.84
CA ILE A 13 -15.46 7.28 38.50
C ILE A 13 -16.25 6.92 37.22
N LEU A 14 -15.63 6.19 36.30
CA LEU A 14 -16.24 5.74 35.05
C LEU A 14 -16.98 4.40 35.18
N ASP A 15 -17.04 3.81 36.38
CA ASP A 15 -17.61 2.48 36.64
C ASP A 15 -16.98 1.35 35.79
N GLU A 16 -15.71 1.49 35.39
CA GLU A 16 -14.99 0.52 34.56
C GLU A 16 -14.30 -0.59 35.37
N LEU A 17 -14.18 -0.39 36.69
CA LEU A 17 -13.54 -1.35 37.59
C LEU A 17 -14.48 -2.47 38.04
N SER A 18 -13.93 -3.66 38.27
CA SER A 18 -14.68 -4.75 38.91
C SER A 18 -15.05 -4.40 40.35
N LEU A 19 -16.08 -5.05 40.90
CA LEU A 19 -16.55 -4.77 42.27
C LEU A 19 -15.43 -4.91 43.33
N GLU A 20 -14.56 -5.91 43.19
CA GLU A 20 -13.42 -6.13 44.08
C GLU A 20 -12.39 -4.99 43.99
N GLN A 21 -12.08 -4.54 42.77
CA GLN A 21 -11.16 -3.43 42.55
C GLN A 21 -11.74 -2.11 43.05
N GLN A 22 -13.05 -1.88 42.87
CA GLN A 22 -13.71 -0.69 43.39
C GLN A 22 -13.59 -0.61 44.92
N GLU A 23 -13.75 -1.74 45.62
CA GLU A 23 -13.59 -1.80 47.08
C GLU A 23 -12.14 -1.54 47.50
N GLU A 24 -11.15 -2.13 46.81
CA GLU A 24 -9.73 -1.87 47.09
C GLU A 24 -9.38 -0.38 46.92
N VAL A 25 -9.86 0.24 45.84
CA VAL A 25 -9.59 1.65 45.53
C VAL A 25 -10.28 2.58 46.52
N LYS A 26 -11.54 2.30 46.91
CA LYS A 26 -12.23 3.06 47.97
C LYS A 26 -11.48 2.99 49.30
N ASN A 27 -11.09 1.78 49.70
CA ASN A 27 -10.29 1.57 50.92
C ASN A 27 -8.95 2.30 50.90
N HIS A 28 -8.34 2.46 49.72
CA HIS A 28 -7.11 3.24 49.55
C HIS A 28 -7.37 4.75 49.62
N ILE A 29 -8.41 5.24 48.94
CA ILE A 29 -8.83 6.65 48.93
C ILE A 29 -9.09 7.13 50.37
N ASP A 30 -9.74 6.32 51.20
CA ASP A 30 -10.03 6.66 52.59
C ASP A 30 -8.78 6.80 53.47
N LYS A 31 -7.68 6.14 53.08
CA LYS A 31 -6.40 6.16 53.83
C LYS A 31 -5.38 7.14 53.26
N CYS A 32 -5.55 7.57 52.01
CA CYS A 32 -4.58 8.39 51.29
C CYS A 32 -5.16 9.78 50.96
N ASN A 33 -4.74 10.81 51.70
CA ASN A 33 -5.23 12.18 51.50
C ASN A 33 -5.03 12.72 50.07
N CYS A 34 -3.93 12.33 49.41
CA CYS A 34 -3.65 12.77 48.03
C CYS A 34 -4.69 12.20 47.05
N CYS A 35 -4.93 10.89 47.08
CA CYS A 35 -5.96 10.24 46.27
C CYS A 35 -7.37 10.75 46.61
N HIS A 36 -7.63 11.08 47.87
CA HIS A 36 -8.91 11.67 48.29
C HIS A 36 -9.18 13.03 47.65
N GLN A 37 -8.17 13.91 47.62
CA GLN A 37 -8.28 15.22 46.98
C GLN A 37 -8.49 15.09 45.46
N GLU A 38 -7.75 14.20 44.82
CA GLU A 38 -7.90 13.94 43.38
C GLU A 38 -9.29 13.38 43.04
N TYR A 39 -9.77 12.41 43.82
CA TYR A 39 -11.11 11.85 43.67
C TYR A 39 -12.19 12.93 43.82
N GLN A 40 -12.08 13.81 44.82
CA GLN A 40 -13.02 14.92 45.00
C GLN A 40 -13.01 15.89 43.81
N SER A 41 -11.83 16.25 43.31
CA SER A 41 -11.67 17.12 42.15
C SER A 41 -12.34 16.54 40.90
N LEU A 42 -12.03 15.27 40.58
CA LEU A 42 -12.63 14.57 39.45
C LEU A 42 -14.15 14.42 39.60
N THR A 43 -14.64 14.12 40.81
CA THR A 43 -16.08 14.02 41.08
C THR A 43 -16.81 15.36 40.88
N GLN A 44 -16.18 16.48 41.22
CA GLN A 44 -16.75 17.81 40.95
C GLN A 44 -16.84 18.09 39.46
N ILE A 45 -15.80 17.75 38.69
CA ILE A 45 -15.78 17.92 37.23
C ILE A 45 -16.88 17.07 36.59
N THR A 46 -16.99 15.78 36.94
CA THR A 46 -18.00 14.90 36.36
C THR A 46 -19.43 15.32 36.74
N LYS A 47 -19.62 15.82 37.97
CA LYS A 47 -20.90 16.42 38.37
C LYS A 47 -21.24 17.65 37.52
N GLY A 48 -20.28 18.55 37.31
CA GLY A 48 -20.47 19.72 36.45
C GLY A 48 -20.79 19.36 34.99
N LEU A 49 -20.10 18.37 34.44
CA LEU A 49 -20.39 17.84 33.10
C LEU A 49 -21.78 17.21 33.01
N LYS A 50 -22.22 16.50 34.04
CA LYS A 50 -23.56 15.88 34.10
C LYS A 50 -24.66 16.92 34.23
N GLU A 51 -24.44 17.98 35.00
CA GLU A 51 -25.36 19.11 35.08
C GLU A 51 -25.46 19.83 33.74
N TRP A 52 -24.32 20.03 33.07
CA TRP A 52 -24.29 20.61 31.72
C TRP A 52 -24.98 19.71 30.69
N SER A 53 -24.76 18.39 30.72
CA SER A 53 -25.42 17.47 29.79
C SER A 53 -26.94 17.47 29.95
N ASN A 54 -27.44 17.63 31.19
CA ASN A 54 -28.87 17.74 31.44
C ASN A 54 -29.49 19.05 30.92
N SER A 55 -28.67 20.08 30.66
CA SER A 55 -29.13 21.34 30.07
C SER A 55 -29.25 21.30 28.55
N ILE A 56 -28.72 20.27 27.91
CA ILE A 56 -28.81 20.08 26.47
C ILE A 56 -30.17 19.45 26.16
N GLU A 57 -31.08 20.25 25.62
CA GLU A 57 -32.36 19.76 25.13
C GLU A 57 -32.12 18.85 23.91
N ILE A 58 -32.49 17.57 24.04
CA ILE A 58 -32.48 16.63 22.92
C ILE A 58 -33.70 16.94 22.04
N PRO A 59 -33.54 17.20 20.73
CA PRO A 59 -34.68 17.44 19.86
C PRO A 59 -35.65 16.25 19.85
N ASP A 60 -36.96 16.50 19.89
CA ASP A 60 -38.02 15.45 19.91
C ASP A 60 -37.91 14.44 18.75
N SER A 61 -37.26 14.83 17.65
CA SER A 61 -37.05 13.98 16.47
C SER A 61 -35.79 13.13 16.52
N PHE A 62 -34.93 13.29 17.53
CA PHE A 62 -33.62 12.60 17.59
C PHE A 62 -33.77 11.08 17.66
N GLU A 63 -34.60 10.57 18.58
CA GLU A 63 -34.84 9.13 18.71
C GLU A 63 -35.42 8.53 17.42
N GLN A 64 -36.40 9.20 16.80
CA GLN A 64 -36.99 8.76 15.54
C GLN A 64 -35.95 8.69 14.41
N ARG A 65 -35.06 9.69 14.32
CA ARG A 65 -33.98 9.72 13.33
C ARG A 65 -32.95 8.62 13.57
N MET A 66 -32.59 8.38 14.83
CA MET A 66 -31.67 7.33 15.22
C MET A 66 -32.24 5.93 14.90
N GLU A 67 -33.49 5.67 15.26
CA GLU A 67 -34.18 4.41 14.93
C GLU A 67 -34.32 4.22 13.41
N ALA A 68 -34.69 5.28 12.67
CA ALA A 68 -34.79 5.22 11.23
C ALA A 68 -33.42 4.90 10.57
N ALA A 69 -32.33 5.46 11.10
CA ALA A 69 -30.98 5.17 10.63
C ALA A 69 -30.58 3.71 10.90
N LEU A 70 -30.83 3.20 12.12
CA LEU A 70 -30.58 1.80 12.47
C LEU A 70 -31.41 0.84 11.61
N GLN A 71 -32.68 1.16 11.37
CA GLN A 71 -33.53 0.34 10.49
C GLN A 71 -33.06 0.38 9.03
N ALA A 72 -32.51 1.51 8.56
CA ALA A 72 -31.94 1.61 7.23
C ALA A 72 -30.68 0.75 7.08
N GLU A 73 -29.85 0.64 8.12
CA GLU A 73 -28.69 -0.27 8.14
C GLU A 73 -29.09 -1.74 8.21
N ILE A 74 -30.10 -2.08 9.03
CA ILE A 74 -30.58 -3.46 9.17
C ILE A 74 -31.31 -3.92 7.90
N LYS A 75 -31.97 -3.02 7.15
CA LYS A 75 -32.64 -3.39 5.91
C LYS A 75 -31.58 -3.90 4.93
N PRO A 76 -31.55 -5.22 4.62
CA PRO A 76 -30.58 -5.72 3.66
C PRO A 76 -30.83 -4.95 2.38
N SER A 77 -29.80 -4.25 1.88
CA SER A 77 -29.90 -3.57 0.60
C SER A 77 -30.49 -4.58 -0.38
N LYS A 78 -31.66 -4.26 -0.94
CA LYS A 78 -32.34 -5.17 -1.86
C LYS A 78 -31.35 -5.43 -2.98
N LYS A 79 -30.65 -6.57 -2.93
CA LYS A 79 -29.72 -7.00 -3.96
C LYS A 79 -30.57 -7.04 -5.22
N ARG A 80 -30.41 -6.04 -6.09
CA ARG A 80 -31.05 -6.07 -7.39
C ARG A 80 -30.63 -7.40 -8.01
N PRO A 81 -31.57 -8.22 -8.53
CA PRO A 81 -31.15 -9.39 -9.27
C PRO A 81 -30.23 -8.85 -10.37
N LEU A 82 -28.99 -9.34 -10.41
CA LEU A 82 -27.97 -8.95 -11.37
C LEU A 82 -27.98 -9.99 -12.49
N PRO A 83 -28.94 -9.96 -13.44
CA PRO A 83 -28.95 -10.89 -14.57
C PRO A 83 -27.69 -10.74 -15.42
N TYR A 84 -27.06 -9.56 -15.37
CA TYR A 84 -25.82 -9.26 -16.09
C TYR A 84 -24.61 -10.07 -15.62
N LEU A 85 -24.54 -10.46 -14.34
CA LEU A 85 -23.41 -11.25 -13.84
C LEU A 85 -23.48 -12.70 -14.37
N ALA A 86 -24.69 -13.25 -14.48
CA ALA A 86 -24.90 -14.56 -15.10
C ALA A 86 -24.54 -14.55 -16.60
N ILE A 87 -24.91 -13.48 -17.32
CA ILE A 87 -24.58 -13.32 -18.75
C ILE A 87 -23.06 -13.18 -18.95
N ALA A 88 -22.37 -12.44 -18.07
CA ALA A 88 -20.91 -12.29 -18.14
C ALA A 88 -20.18 -13.63 -17.95
N CYS A 89 -20.59 -14.46 -16.99
CA CYS A 89 -20.00 -15.78 -16.79
C CYS A 89 -20.17 -16.72 -18.01
N ILE A 90 -21.32 -16.66 -18.68
CA ILE A 90 -21.57 -17.48 -19.88
C ILE A 90 -20.66 -17.05 -21.03
N MET A 91 -20.46 -15.74 -21.23
CA MET A 91 -19.56 -15.25 -22.29
C MET A 91 -18.10 -15.63 -22.04
N VAL A 92 -17.64 -15.55 -20.78
CA VAL A 92 -16.27 -15.98 -20.43
C VAL A 92 -16.09 -17.48 -20.69
N LEU A 93 -17.05 -18.32 -20.30
CA LEU A 93 -17.00 -19.76 -20.57
C LEU A 93 -16.97 -20.06 -22.07
N ALA A 94 -17.79 -19.39 -22.88
CA ALA A 94 -17.81 -19.58 -24.33
C ALA A 94 -16.45 -19.23 -24.98
N VAL A 95 -15.80 -18.15 -24.53
CA VAL A 95 -14.48 -17.77 -25.04
C VAL A 95 -13.42 -18.80 -24.64
N THR A 96 -13.44 -19.31 -23.40
CA THR A 96 -12.46 -20.31 -22.95
C THR A 96 -12.56 -21.63 -23.71
N VAL A 97 -13.77 -22.09 -24.04
CA VAL A 97 -13.98 -23.32 -24.84
C VAL A 97 -13.46 -23.12 -26.27
N GLY A 98 -13.76 -21.99 -26.90
CA GLY A 98 -13.28 -21.71 -28.26
C GLY A 98 -11.75 -21.61 -28.36
N LEU A 99 -11.09 -21.05 -27.34
CA LEU A 99 -9.62 -21.00 -27.28
C LEU A 99 -9.00 -22.39 -27.08
N TRP A 100 -9.67 -23.29 -26.34
CA TRP A 100 -9.18 -24.66 -26.12
C TRP A 100 -9.17 -25.50 -27.39
N GLU A 101 -10.24 -25.43 -28.21
CA GLU A 101 -10.30 -26.14 -29.50
C GLU A 101 -9.25 -25.62 -30.49
N GLY A 102 -9.04 -24.30 -30.53
CA GLY A 102 -7.98 -23.69 -31.33
C GLY A 102 -6.58 -24.14 -30.92
N TYR A 103 -6.32 -24.26 -29.61
CA TYR A 103 -5.03 -24.70 -29.10
C TYR A 103 -4.71 -26.16 -29.47
N GLN A 104 -5.70 -27.06 -29.44
CA GLN A 104 -5.48 -28.44 -29.89
C GLN A 104 -5.12 -28.52 -31.37
N SER A 105 -5.78 -27.74 -32.24
CA SER A 105 -5.47 -27.73 -33.67
C SER A 105 -4.02 -27.33 -33.96
N ILE A 106 -3.46 -26.39 -33.18
CA ILE A 106 -2.07 -25.93 -33.33
C ILE A 106 -1.10 -27.02 -32.90
N ILE A 107 -1.38 -27.71 -31.77
CA ILE A 107 -0.55 -28.83 -31.32
C ILE A 107 -0.50 -29.94 -32.39
N TYR A 108 -1.65 -30.32 -32.96
CA TYR A 108 -1.69 -31.35 -33.99
C TYR A 108 -0.87 -31.00 -35.23
N GLN A 109 -0.88 -29.74 -35.68
CA GLN A 109 -0.04 -29.31 -36.80
C GLN A 109 1.45 -29.38 -36.49
N ASN A 110 1.85 -28.97 -35.28
CA ASN A 110 3.25 -28.98 -34.89
C ASN A 110 3.79 -30.41 -34.75
N THR A 111 3.00 -31.35 -34.21
CA THR A 111 3.42 -32.76 -34.12
C THR A 111 3.56 -33.42 -35.49
N ALA A 112 2.67 -33.09 -36.44
CA ALA A 112 2.79 -33.58 -37.81
C ALA A 112 4.04 -33.02 -38.51
N LEU A 113 4.39 -31.76 -38.25
CA LEU A 113 5.59 -31.13 -38.79
C LEU A 113 6.86 -31.77 -38.20
N GLU A 114 6.90 -32.03 -36.89
CA GLU A 114 8.04 -32.70 -36.23
C GLU A 114 8.29 -34.12 -36.76
N GLN A 115 7.24 -34.86 -37.10
CA GLN A 115 7.40 -36.17 -37.74
C GLN A 115 8.04 -36.05 -39.13
N SER A 116 7.63 -35.06 -39.93
CA SER A 116 8.24 -34.85 -41.25
C SER A 116 9.72 -34.44 -41.19
N VAL A 117 10.12 -33.64 -40.19
CA VAL A 117 11.52 -33.22 -40.01
C VAL A 117 12.41 -34.38 -39.49
N ASN A 118 11.86 -35.25 -38.64
CA ASN A 118 12.59 -36.40 -38.13
C ASN A 118 12.78 -37.50 -39.20
N GLU A 119 11.82 -37.68 -40.11
CA GLU A 119 11.98 -38.59 -41.26
C GLU A 119 13.05 -38.08 -42.23
N GLU A 120 13.09 -36.78 -42.54
CA GLU A 120 14.11 -36.20 -43.41
C GLU A 120 15.53 -36.27 -42.79
N SER A 121 15.65 -36.09 -41.47
CA SER A 121 16.94 -36.24 -40.77
C SER A 121 17.42 -37.69 -40.72
N ALA A 122 16.52 -38.67 -40.66
CA ALA A 122 16.89 -40.09 -40.67
C ALA A 122 17.43 -40.56 -42.04
N GLU A 123 16.93 -39.99 -43.15
CA GLU A 123 17.47 -40.28 -44.48
C GLU A 123 18.84 -39.60 -44.75
N MET A 124 19.08 -38.43 -44.13
CA MET A 124 20.34 -37.70 -44.30
C MET A 124 21.53 -38.35 -43.57
N ASP A 125 21.30 -39.08 -42.48
CA ASP A 125 22.37 -39.72 -41.69
C ASP A 125 22.88 -41.03 -42.35
N ASP A 126 22.02 -41.78 -43.05
CA ASP A 126 22.41 -42.99 -43.81
C ASP A 126 23.29 -42.66 -45.03
N THR A 127 23.17 -41.45 -45.58
CA THR A 127 24.03 -40.97 -46.67
C THR A 127 25.42 -40.50 -46.20
N LEU A 128 25.57 -40.09 -44.94
CA LEU A 128 26.84 -39.64 -44.36
C LEU A 128 27.71 -40.80 -43.86
N GLN A 129 27.12 -41.82 -43.21
CA GLN A 129 27.87 -43.01 -42.78
C GLN A 129 28.49 -43.81 -43.94
N LYS A 130 27.86 -43.80 -45.12
CA LYS A 130 28.40 -44.44 -46.33
C LYS A 130 29.56 -43.69 -46.96
N LYS A 131 29.74 -42.41 -46.65
CA LYS A 131 30.84 -41.57 -47.16
C LYS A 131 32.07 -41.62 -46.26
N GLU A 132 31.88 -41.63 -44.94
CA GLU A 132 33.01 -41.72 -43.99
C GLU A 132 33.69 -43.09 -43.99
N THR A 133 32.96 -44.18 -44.27
CA THR A 133 33.57 -45.52 -44.38
C THR A 133 34.41 -45.71 -45.64
N ALA A 134 34.26 -44.85 -46.67
CA ALA A 134 35.11 -44.85 -47.86
C ALA A 134 36.41 -44.04 -47.68
N ASP A 135 36.39 -42.98 -46.87
CA ASP A 135 37.54 -42.11 -46.66
C ASP A 135 38.46 -42.56 -45.50
N VAL A 136 37.93 -43.27 -44.48
CA VAL A 136 38.75 -43.84 -43.38
C VAL A 136 39.64 -45.00 -43.85
N ALA A 137 39.30 -45.68 -44.96
CA ALA A 137 40.16 -46.70 -45.57
C ALA A 137 41.42 -46.13 -46.26
N LYS A 138 41.50 -44.80 -46.47
CA LYS A 138 42.65 -44.15 -47.13
C LYS A 138 43.63 -43.45 -46.20
N ILE A 139 43.33 -43.32 -44.90
CA ILE A 139 44.16 -42.54 -43.96
C ILE A 139 45.04 -43.42 -43.04
N ALA A 140 44.91 -44.76 -43.09
CA ALA A 140 45.71 -45.67 -42.27
C ALA A 140 47.19 -45.85 -42.70
N GLU A 141 47.67 -45.20 -43.78
CA GLU A 141 49.05 -45.35 -44.28
C GLU A 141 50.00 -44.16 -44.04
N LYS A 142 49.59 -43.09 -43.36
CA LYS A 142 50.52 -41.99 -43.04
C LYS A 142 50.44 -41.56 -41.59
N GLY A 143 51.06 -42.36 -40.74
CA GLY A 143 51.61 -41.90 -39.47
C GLY A 143 52.68 -40.83 -39.71
N GLY A 144 52.63 -39.76 -38.94
CA GLY A 144 53.60 -38.68 -39.01
C GLY A 144 53.39 -37.69 -37.88
N SER A 145 54.12 -37.91 -36.79
CA SER A 145 54.30 -36.98 -35.67
C SER A 145 54.59 -35.56 -36.13
N ASN A 146 54.00 -34.58 -35.44
CA ASN A 146 54.55 -33.28 -35.03
C ASN A 146 53.38 -32.53 -34.34
N GLY A 147 53.42 -32.15 -33.07
CA GLY A 147 54.41 -31.25 -32.51
C GLY A 147 54.08 -29.81 -32.94
N PHE A 148 52.97 -29.24 -32.46
CA PHE A 148 52.59 -27.86 -32.79
C PHE A 148 52.48 -26.96 -31.55
N LYS A 149 53.22 -25.86 -31.65
CA LYS A 149 53.52 -24.85 -30.64
C LYS A 149 52.31 -23.96 -30.35
N ALA A 150 52.18 -23.61 -29.07
CA ALA A 150 51.40 -22.47 -28.62
C ALA A 150 51.93 -21.17 -29.22
N ASN A 151 51.05 -20.36 -29.80
CA ASN A 151 51.22 -18.92 -30.01
C ASN A 151 49.85 -18.30 -30.29
N GLY A 152 49.63 -17.12 -29.71
CA GLY A 152 48.68 -16.14 -30.24
C GLY A 152 47.44 -15.92 -29.39
N LEU A 153 47.55 -15.03 -28.40
CA LEU A 153 46.47 -14.13 -28.04
C LEU A 153 46.01 -13.36 -29.28
N PRO A 154 44.69 -13.15 -29.45
CA PRO A 154 44.19 -11.94 -30.05
C PRO A 154 43.34 -11.12 -29.05
N GLU A 155 43.50 -9.83 -29.21
CA GLU A 155 42.83 -8.74 -28.51
C GLU A 155 41.30 -8.75 -28.70
N GLY A 156 40.61 -8.39 -27.60
CA GLY A 156 39.55 -7.39 -27.59
C GLY A 156 38.42 -7.51 -28.62
N LYS A 157 37.35 -8.20 -28.23
CA LYS A 157 35.99 -7.81 -28.65
C LYS A 157 35.17 -7.52 -27.39
N ALA A 158 34.63 -6.31 -27.34
CA ALA A 158 33.68 -5.88 -26.33
C ALA A 158 32.45 -6.78 -26.41
N VAL A 159 32.24 -7.57 -25.35
CA VAL A 159 31.00 -8.29 -25.11
C VAL A 159 30.06 -7.30 -24.46
N GLU A 160 29.02 -6.92 -25.19
CA GLU A 160 27.85 -6.23 -24.67
C GLU A 160 27.14 -7.20 -23.73
N GLU A 161 27.53 -7.14 -22.46
CA GLU A 161 27.02 -7.98 -21.38
C GLU A 161 25.59 -7.50 -21.05
N SER A 162 24.62 -8.09 -21.75
CA SER A 162 23.21 -7.98 -21.41
C SER A 162 22.99 -8.57 -20.02
N GLN A 163 22.98 -7.71 -19.00
CA GLN A 163 22.68 -8.10 -17.64
C GLN A 163 21.27 -8.72 -17.58
N PRO A 164 21.11 -9.89 -16.92
CA PRO A 164 19.81 -10.47 -16.69
C PRO A 164 19.00 -9.51 -15.81
N GLY A 165 17.79 -9.18 -16.27
CA GLY A 165 16.84 -8.35 -15.54
C GLY A 165 16.55 -8.95 -14.17
N PHE A 166 17.21 -8.41 -13.15
CA PHE A 166 16.80 -8.62 -11.77
C PHE A 166 15.44 -7.94 -11.61
N ALA A 167 14.39 -8.76 -11.59
CA ALA A 167 13.10 -8.36 -11.08
C ALA A 167 13.31 -7.98 -9.60
N ALA A 168 13.57 -6.70 -9.36
CA ALA A 168 13.62 -6.14 -8.03
C ALA A 168 12.22 -6.30 -7.44
N THR A 169 12.05 -7.33 -6.61
CA THR A 169 10.94 -7.42 -5.67
C THR A 169 11.03 -6.20 -4.76
N THR A 170 10.33 -5.14 -5.14
CA THR A 170 10.08 -3.98 -4.29
C THR A 170 9.24 -4.43 -3.12
N GLU A 171 9.89 -4.85 -2.04
CA GLU A 171 9.25 -4.92 -0.74
C GLU A 171 8.79 -3.50 -0.37
N SER A 172 7.48 -3.28 -0.41
CA SER A 172 6.87 -2.04 0.03
C SER A 172 7.02 -1.94 1.55
N ILE A 173 8.07 -1.26 2.00
CA ILE A 173 8.24 -0.93 3.41
C ILE A 173 7.18 0.11 3.75
N LYS A 174 6.10 -0.34 4.38
CA LYS A 174 5.05 0.53 4.91
C LYS A 174 5.57 1.22 6.17
N ARG A 175 5.98 2.48 6.03
CA ARG A 175 6.23 3.34 7.19
C ARG A 175 4.96 4.10 7.52
N GLU A 176 4.52 4.00 8.77
CA GLU A 176 3.48 4.87 9.29
C GLU A 176 4.13 6.18 9.72
N TYR A 177 3.87 7.25 8.97
CA TYR A 177 4.07 8.59 9.48
C TYR A 177 3.01 8.83 10.56
N LYS A 178 3.39 9.42 11.70
CA LYS A 178 2.50 9.62 12.85
C LYS A 178 2.32 11.11 13.09
N VAL A 179 1.63 11.78 12.17
CA VAL A 179 1.13 13.12 12.43
C VAL A 179 -0.25 12.98 13.07
N ASP A 180 -0.43 13.50 14.29
CA ASP A 180 -1.72 13.52 14.96
C ASP A 180 -2.60 14.62 14.32
N PRO A 181 -3.77 14.27 13.72
CA PRO A 181 -4.66 15.26 13.12
C PRO A 181 -5.09 16.36 14.10
N ASN A 182 -5.23 16.05 15.39
CA ASN A 182 -5.68 17.00 16.41
C ASN A 182 -4.61 18.02 16.80
N MET A 183 -3.36 17.76 16.43
CA MET A 183 -2.24 18.66 16.68
C MET A 183 -2.03 19.64 15.52
N VAL A 184 -2.76 19.52 14.41
CA VAL A 184 -2.60 20.40 13.24
C VAL A 184 -3.29 21.74 13.49
N GLU A 185 -2.52 22.82 13.42
CA GLU A 185 -3.01 24.19 13.55
C GLU A 185 -3.51 24.71 12.20
N VAL A 186 -2.70 24.53 11.15
CA VAL A 186 -2.99 25.04 9.81
C VAL A 186 -2.26 24.22 8.74
N VAL A 187 -2.92 24.06 7.58
CA VAL A 187 -2.32 23.47 6.39
C VAL A 187 -2.32 24.48 5.26
N GLU A 188 -1.12 24.83 4.78
CA GLU A 188 -0.90 25.77 3.69
C GLU A 188 -0.43 25.02 2.44
N ILE A 189 -1.07 25.28 1.30
CA ILE A 189 -0.59 24.83 -0.01
C ILE A 189 0.15 25.99 -0.67
N LEU A 190 1.43 25.79 -0.95
CA LEU A 190 2.30 26.73 -1.62
C LEU A 190 2.60 26.28 -3.06
N ASN A 191 2.57 27.23 -3.99
CA ASN A 191 3.09 27.07 -5.34
C ASN A 191 4.22 28.07 -5.53
N ALA A 192 5.43 27.59 -5.88
CA ALA A 192 6.62 28.44 -6.00
C ALA A 192 6.91 29.35 -4.78
N ASN A 193 6.62 28.89 -3.56
CA ASN A 193 6.71 29.61 -2.28
C ASN A 193 5.65 30.69 -2.03
N GLU A 194 4.65 30.86 -2.89
CA GLU A 194 3.49 31.71 -2.61
C GLU A 194 2.36 30.86 -2.04
N VAL A 195 1.72 31.34 -0.97
CA VAL A 195 0.57 30.66 -0.35
C VAL A 195 -0.62 30.79 -1.29
N VAL A 196 -1.05 29.67 -1.88
CA VAL A 196 -2.20 29.61 -2.79
C VAL A 196 -3.48 29.39 -2.00
N THR A 197 -3.43 28.53 -0.98
CA THR A 197 -4.63 28.14 -0.23
C THR A 197 -4.30 27.80 1.21
N ASN A 198 -5.19 28.26 2.11
CA ASN A 198 -5.17 27.93 3.53
C ASN A 198 -6.35 27.01 3.84
N ILE A 199 -6.08 25.81 4.34
CA ILE A 199 -7.10 24.81 4.64
C ILE A 199 -7.39 24.86 6.13
N THR A 200 -8.62 25.24 6.48
CA THR A 200 -9.14 25.29 7.86
C THR A 200 -10.29 24.33 8.10
N ASP A 201 -10.68 23.53 7.09
CA ASP A 201 -11.74 22.55 7.23
C ASP A 201 -11.19 21.26 7.89
N ASP A 202 -11.73 20.91 9.05
CA ASP A 202 -11.29 19.76 9.85
C ASP A 202 -11.36 18.43 9.09
N ASN A 203 -12.35 18.25 8.20
CA ASN A 203 -12.48 17.01 7.42
C ASN A 203 -11.38 16.93 6.35
N LEU A 204 -11.08 18.05 5.68
CA LEU A 204 -9.99 18.11 4.69
C LEU A 204 -8.63 17.87 5.36
N ILE A 205 -8.40 18.49 6.51
CA ILE A 205 -7.18 18.27 7.31
C ILE A 205 -7.08 16.79 7.68
N LEU A 206 -8.13 16.19 8.24
CA LEU A 206 -8.14 14.78 8.61
C LEU A 206 -7.85 13.86 7.41
N MET A 207 -8.42 14.14 6.23
CA MET A 207 -8.17 13.36 5.02
C MET A 207 -6.73 13.49 4.51
N LEU A 208 -6.15 14.69 4.54
CA LEU A 208 -4.75 14.93 4.17
C LEU A 208 -3.81 14.17 5.11
N ILE A 209 -3.98 14.33 6.42
CA ILE A 209 -3.13 13.69 7.42
C ILE A 209 -3.25 12.17 7.35
N ASN A 210 -4.46 11.62 7.23
CA ASN A 210 -4.63 10.18 7.05
C ASN A 210 -3.96 9.67 5.76
N GLY A 211 -4.02 10.46 4.68
CA GLY A 211 -3.33 10.13 3.44
C GLY A 211 -1.80 10.14 3.56
N ILE A 212 -1.24 11.04 4.37
CA ILE A 212 0.20 11.08 4.67
C ILE A 212 0.59 9.91 5.58
N ASN A 213 -0.17 9.66 6.64
CA ASN A 213 0.09 8.58 7.60
C ASN A 213 -0.02 7.19 6.96
N THR A 214 -0.78 7.06 5.87
CA THR A 214 -0.92 5.81 5.09
C THR A 214 -0.04 5.77 3.84
N ALA A 215 0.89 6.72 3.67
CA ALA A 215 1.76 6.78 2.50
C ALA A 215 2.69 5.57 2.43
N GLU A 216 2.92 5.07 1.21
CA GLU A 216 3.82 3.95 0.95
C GLU A 216 5.16 4.47 0.41
N LYS A 217 6.28 3.96 0.93
CA LYS A 217 7.59 4.33 0.43
C LYS A 217 7.79 3.78 -0.97
N VAL A 218 8.20 4.64 -1.90
CA VAL A 218 8.54 4.23 -3.27
C VAL A 218 10.06 4.05 -3.34
N ALA A 219 10.51 2.88 -3.77
CA ALA A 219 11.93 2.60 -3.97
C ALA A 219 12.43 3.38 -5.20
N VAL A 220 12.88 4.61 -5.00
CA VAL A 220 13.43 5.44 -6.08
C VAL A 220 14.82 5.92 -5.73
N GLN A 221 15.74 5.77 -6.69
CA GLN A 221 17.14 6.14 -6.54
C GLN A 221 17.42 7.62 -6.83
N ASP A 222 16.49 8.34 -7.49
CA ASP A 222 16.74 9.71 -7.94
C ASP A 222 15.50 10.60 -7.82
N ILE A 223 15.53 11.51 -6.83
CA ILE A 223 14.47 12.47 -6.53
C ILE A 223 14.34 13.53 -7.64
N SER A 224 15.43 13.84 -8.35
CA SER A 224 15.48 14.92 -9.35
C SER A 224 14.56 14.67 -10.56
N LYS A 225 14.14 13.41 -10.76
CA LYS A 225 13.21 13.02 -11.83
C LYS A 225 11.77 13.44 -11.59
N TYR A 226 11.43 13.80 -10.35
CA TYR A 226 10.10 14.26 -10.00
C TYR A 226 10.12 15.78 -9.97
N ASN A 227 9.59 16.42 -11.01
CA ASN A 227 9.42 17.88 -11.06
C ASN A 227 8.43 18.31 -9.97
N ILE A 228 8.91 18.61 -8.77
CA ILE A 228 8.04 19.04 -7.65
C ILE A 228 7.46 20.41 -8.00
N THR A 229 6.13 20.53 -7.95
CA THR A 229 5.43 21.77 -8.31
C THR A 229 4.74 22.43 -7.11
N HIS A 230 4.32 21.64 -6.12
CA HIS A 230 3.60 22.14 -4.95
C HIS A 230 4.34 21.77 -3.66
N THR A 231 4.26 22.64 -2.66
CA THR A 231 4.73 22.36 -1.31
C THR A 231 3.56 22.52 -0.35
N ILE A 232 3.25 21.49 0.40
CA ILE A 232 2.25 21.51 1.47
C ILE A 232 2.99 21.67 2.79
N SER A 233 2.68 22.74 3.52
CA SER A 233 3.22 23.04 4.84
C SER A 233 2.16 22.74 5.89
N ILE A 234 2.45 21.81 6.79
CA ILE A 234 1.58 21.42 7.90
C ILE A 234 2.22 21.94 9.18
N LYS A 235 1.60 22.94 9.80
CA LYS A 235 2.06 23.50 11.06
C LYS A 235 1.25 22.89 12.21
N LEU A 236 1.96 22.38 13.21
CA LEU A 236 1.36 21.85 14.42
C LEU A 236 1.27 22.91 15.52
N ASN A 237 0.41 22.66 16.50
CA ASN A 237 0.18 23.50 17.68
C ASN A 237 1.44 23.71 18.53
N ASP A 238 2.42 22.79 18.46
CA ASP A 238 3.71 22.91 19.15
C ASP A 238 4.76 23.74 18.38
N GLY A 239 4.40 24.25 17.20
CA GLY A 239 5.26 25.01 16.31
C GLY A 239 6.07 24.17 15.32
N THR A 240 5.97 22.84 15.36
CA THR A 240 6.61 21.94 14.40
C THR A 240 5.99 22.14 13.01
N ILE A 241 6.84 22.22 11.97
CA ILE A 241 6.40 22.40 10.59
C ILE A 241 6.87 21.22 9.74
N TYR A 242 5.93 20.46 9.21
CA TYR A 242 6.19 19.42 8.22
C TYR A 242 6.03 20.00 6.82
N LYS A 243 6.99 19.69 5.94
CA LYS A 243 6.94 20.08 4.53
C LYS A 243 6.85 18.84 3.65
N LEU A 244 5.78 18.78 2.87
CA LEU A 244 5.54 17.74 1.88
C LEU A 244 5.63 18.37 0.48
N ASN A 245 6.57 17.90 -0.32
CA ASN A 245 6.76 18.37 -1.68
C ASN A 245 6.04 17.44 -2.65
N TYR A 246 5.03 17.92 -3.37
CA TYR A 246 4.10 17.11 -4.14
C TYR A 246 4.15 17.41 -5.64
N ASN A 247 4.05 16.35 -6.46
CA ASN A 247 3.81 16.45 -7.89
C ASN A 247 2.44 15.80 -8.23
N PRO A 248 1.45 16.58 -8.71
CA PRO A 248 0.12 16.09 -9.04
C PRO A 248 0.10 15.09 -10.20
N ASP A 249 0.89 15.35 -11.25
CA ASP A 249 0.92 14.51 -12.46
C ASP A 249 1.43 13.09 -12.17
N LYS A 250 2.41 12.98 -11.27
CA LYS A 250 3.06 11.71 -10.93
C LYS A 250 2.47 11.02 -9.71
N LYS A 251 1.57 11.70 -8.99
CA LYS A 251 0.96 11.19 -7.73
C LYS A 251 2.01 10.72 -6.71
N VAL A 252 3.17 11.37 -6.69
CA VAL A 252 4.21 11.12 -5.70
C VAL A 252 4.47 12.39 -4.89
N ALA A 253 4.90 12.18 -3.65
CA ALA A 253 5.36 13.25 -2.79
C ALA A 253 6.75 12.91 -2.24
N VAL A 254 7.47 13.94 -1.82
CA VAL A 254 8.72 13.83 -1.08
C VAL A 254 8.46 14.33 0.33
N PHE A 255 8.62 13.45 1.30
CA PHE A 255 8.43 13.73 2.72
C PHE A 255 9.74 13.39 3.46
N GLU A 256 10.30 14.35 4.19
CA GLU A 256 11.57 14.16 4.92
C GLU A 256 12.72 13.59 4.06
N GLY A 257 12.74 13.93 2.77
CA GLY A 257 13.74 13.46 1.81
C GLY A 257 13.48 12.06 1.24
N GLU A 258 12.39 11.39 1.62
CA GLU A 258 11.97 10.11 1.04
C GLU A 258 10.85 10.30 0.02
N VAL A 259 10.92 9.57 -1.10
CA VAL A 259 9.83 9.53 -2.09
C VAL A 259 8.75 8.58 -1.58
N VAL A 260 7.53 9.11 -1.44
CA VAL A 260 6.36 8.38 -0.97
C VAL A 260 5.22 8.51 -1.97
N SER A 261 4.36 7.50 -1.98
CA SER A 261 3.06 7.52 -2.65
C SER A 261 2.00 7.73 -1.57
N PRO A 262 1.44 8.96 -1.45
CA PRO A 262 0.39 9.23 -0.46
C PRO A 262 -0.81 8.29 -0.61
N GLY A 263 -1.51 8.02 0.48
CA GLY A 263 -2.75 7.26 0.47
C GLY A 263 -3.89 7.99 -0.25
N SER A 264 -4.94 7.25 -0.63
CA SER A 264 -6.07 7.79 -1.41
C SER A 264 -6.79 9.00 -0.77
N GLY A 265 -6.77 9.11 0.56
CA GLY A 265 -7.36 10.24 1.29
C GLY A 265 -6.70 11.57 0.93
N PHE A 266 -5.38 11.57 0.71
CA PHE A 266 -4.61 12.75 0.33
C PHE A 266 -5.10 13.35 -0.98
N PHE A 267 -5.23 12.53 -2.03
CA PHE A 267 -5.66 13.00 -3.35
C PHE A 267 -7.10 13.49 -3.36
N LYS A 268 -7.99 12.83 -2.60
CA LYS A 268 -9.38 13.27 -2.47
C LYS A 268 -9.47 14.64 -1.81
N ALA A 269 -8.66 14.89 -0.78
CA ALA A 269 -8.63 16.17 -0.11
C ALA A 269 -8.09 17.27 -1.05
N LEU A 270 -6.99 17.03 -1.76
CA LEU A 270 -6.46 17.98 -2.74
C LEU A 270 -7.47 18.31 -3.85
N GLN A 271 -8.15 17.29 -4.39
CA GLN A 271 -9.18 17.50 -5.40
C GLN A 271 -10.35 18.35 -4.85
N GLN A 272 -10.73 18.17 -3.59
CA GLN A 272 -11.76 19.00 -2.96
C GLN A 272 -11.30 20.44 -2.79
N VAL A 273 -10.04 20.67 -2.40
CA VAL A 273 -9.45 22.01 -2.30
C VAL A 273 -9.39 22.70 -3.66
N GLU A 274 -9.00 21.98 -4.73
CA GLU A 274 -9.01 22.52 -6.10
C GLU A 274 -10.42 22.94 -6.54
N ASN A 275 -11.45 22.20 -6.14
CA ASN A 275 -12.84 22.55 -6.47
C ASN A 275 -13.39 23.75 -5.68
N MET A 276 -12.70 24.17 -4.60
CA MET A 276 -13.10 25.33 -3.79
C MET A 276 -12.52 26.65 -4.31
N ASN A 277 -11.45 26.60 -5.12
CA ASN A 277 -10.79 27.76 -5.72
C ASN A 277 -11.30 28.03 -7.14
#